data_AF-A0A7J9MLY9-F1
#
_entry.id   AF-A0A7J9MLY9-F1
#
_cell.length_a   1.000
_cell.length_b   1.000
_cell.length_c   1.000
_cell.angle_alpha   90.00
_cell.angle_beta   90.00
_cell.angle_gamma   90.00
#
_symmetry.space_group_name_H-M   'P 1'
#
loop_
_entity.id
_entity.type
_entity.pdbx_description
1 polymer ?
#
loop_
_entity_poly.entity_id
_entity_poly.type
_entity_poly.pdbx_seq_one_letter_code
_entity_poly.pdbx_strand_id
1 'polypeptide(L)'
;MRELEKLASHIKELLKDAKEKNLSPQKVPAWLLKWESPWKGKLRGGELDTKGEEELYQLGIRVRERFPDLFNEEYHPDVYPIKTTQVPRASASAVAFGMGLFSGNGSLGLARHRAFAVTSESRASDITLRFFDCCQTYKDFRKSHEPAVDKLKEPIIAEITSALAKRYEFNFTRQDISSLWFLCKQETTLLDITDQACSLFSPTEVALLEWTDDLEVFMLKGYGKSLNYRMGVPLLKDVIQSMDQAIKAKEDNQGPGSYEKARLRFAHAETVVPFSCLLGLFLEGSDFQRIQKEEPLDFPPKPPKNRSWRGSIVAPFAGNNMLVLYSCPANSSSKYFVRALHNEHPIAMPGCGGTDFCPFEVFKVCMIIFPLLCL
;
A
#
# COMPACT_ATOMS: atom_id res chain seq x y z
N MET A 1 19.50 1.52 1.74
CA MET A 1 20.84 1.38 2.38
C MET A 1 21.96 1.70 1.40
N ARG A 2 22.31 0.83 0.45
CA ARG A 2 23.40 1.12 -0.53
C ARG A 2 23.26 2.46 -1.25
N GLU A 3 22.03 2.81 -1.66
CA GLU A 3 21.78 4.10 -2.31
C GLU A 3 22.08 5.30 -1.41
N LEU A 4 21.72 5.21 -0.13
CA LEU A 4 21.96 6.27 0.85
C LEU A 4 23.44 6.35 1.26
N GLU A 5 24.18 5.24 1.20
CA GLU A 5 25.64 5.24 1.36
C GLU A 5 26.34 5.90 0.16
N LYS A 6 25.87 5.64 -1.07
CA LYS A 6 26.37 6.35 -2.26
C LYS A 6 26.09 7.84 -2.17
N LEU A 7 24.87 8.22 -1.78
CA LEU A 7 24.50 9.61 -1.53
C LEU A 7 25.42 10.24 -0.48
N ALA A 8 25.70 9.56 0.63
CA ALA A 8 26.62 10.06 1.66
C ALA A 8 28.04 10.29 1.14
N SER A 9 28.57 9.38 0.33
CA SER A 9 29.88 9.55 -0.29
C SER A 9 29.89 10.73 -1.26
N HIS A 10 28.88 10.85 -2.10
CA HIS A 10 28.82 11.93 -3.09
C HIS A 10 28.58 13.31 -2.46
N ILE A 11 27.76 13.40 -1.39
CA ILE A 11 27.63 14.63 -0.59
C ILE A 11 29.01 15.08 -0.06
N LYS A 12 29.86 14.16 0.42
CA LYS A 12 31.21 14.50 0.89
C LYS A 12 32.09 15.07 -0.23
N GLU A 13 31.99 14.54 -1.44
CA GLU A 13 32.69 15.05 -2.62
C GLU A 13 32.20 16.46 -2.97
N LEU A 14 30.88 16.68 -3.03
CA LEU A 14 30.28 18.00 -3.28
C LEU A 14 30.69 19.04 -2.22
N LEU A 15 30.75 18.64 -0.94
CA LEU A 15 31.22 19.49 0.14
C LEU A 15 32.70 19.84 0.02
N LYS A 16 33.53 18.93 -0.49
CA LYS A 16 34.96 19.18 -0.75
C LYS A 16 35.13 20.16 -1.89
N ASP A 17 34.44 19.93 -3.01
CA ASP A 17 34.44 20.82 -4.18
C ASP A 17 33.97 22.23 -3.83
N ALA A 18 32.93 22.34 -2.98
CA ALA A 18 32.42 23.62 -2.51
C ALA A 18 33.46 24.41 -1.69
N LYS A 19 34.24 23.73 -0.85
CA LYS A 19 35.34 24.33 -0.09
C LYS A 19 36.47 24.78 -1.02
N GLU A 20 36.85 23.97 -1.99
CA GLU A 20 37.88 24.31 -2.97
C GLU A 20 37.49 25.53 -3.82
N LYS A 21 36.20 25.70 -4.11
CA LYS A 21 35.65 26.86 -4.84
C LYS A 21 35.34 28.08 -3.97
N ASN A 22 35.66 28.05 -2.67
CA ASN A 22 35.35 29.12 -1.71
C ASN A 22 33.85 29.54 -1.72
N LEU A 23 32.94 28.60 -1.89
CA LEU A 23 31.50 28.88 -1.85
C LEU A 23 31.09 29.38 -0.45
N SER A 24 30.12 30.29 -0.40
CA SER A 24 29.62 30.84 0.86
C SER A 24 29.03 29.73 1.74
N PRO A 25 29.48 29.58 3.01
CA PRO A 25 28.92 28.60 3.93
C PRO A 25 27.42 28.77 4.16
N GLN A 26 26.87 29.97 3.93
CA GLN A 26 25.44 30.27 4.11
C GLN A 26 24.55 29.63 3.04
N LYS A 27 25.10 29.19 1.90
CA LYS A 27 24.36 28.55 0.82
C LYS A 27 24.29 27.03 0.95
N VAL A 28 25.15 26.44 1.77
CA VAL A 28 25.13 25.01 2.07
C VAL A 28 24.17 24.75 3.22
N PRO A 29 23.16 23.88 3.06
CA PRO A 29 22.31 23.45 4.17
C PRO A 29 23.16 22.93 5.34
N ALA A 30 22.99 23.53 6.52
CA ALA A 30 23.86 23.27 7.67
C ALA A 30 23.88 21.79 8.09
N TRP A 31 22.76 21.08 7.90
CA TRP A 31 22.66 19.66 8.21
C TRP A 31 23.56 18.80 7.30
N LEU A 32 23.71 19.15 6.01
CA LEU A 32 24.56 18.40 5.06
C LEU A 32 26.02 18.38 5.50
N LEU A 33 26.52 19.45 6.15
CA LEU A 33 27.91 19.55 6.62
C LEU A 33 28.29 18.45 7.63
N LYS A 34 27.30 17.94 8.37
CA LYS A 34 27.48 16.95 9.44
C LYS A 34 26.69 15.66 9.17
N TRP A 35 26.02 15.56 8.03
CA TRP A 35 25.14 14.44 7.76
C TRP A 35 25.97 13.16 7.54
N GLU A 36 25.59 12.14 8.28
CA GLU A 36 25.98 10.76 8.01
C GLU A 36 24.71 9.94 7.85
N SER A 37 24.73 8.99 6.92
CA SER A 37 23.60 8.08 6.73
C SER A 37 23.25 7.38 8.06
N PRO A 38 22.00 7.50 8.55
CA PRO A 38 21.52 6.78 9.75
C PRO A 38 21.66 5.25 9.62
N TRP A 39 21.79 4.75 8.39
CA TRP A 39 21.95 3.33 8.08
C TRP A 39 23.40 2.92 7.81
N LYS A 40 24.38 3.80 8.08
CA LYS A 40 25.81 3.50 7.90
C LYS A 40 26.19 2.24 8.69
N GLY A 41 26.79 1.26 8.01
CA GLY A 41 27.22 0.00 8.61
C GLY A 41 26.11 -1.03 8.85
N LYS A 42 24.86 -0.74 8.46
CA LYS A 42 23.77 -1.72 8.52
C LYS A 42 23.92 -2.74 7.38
N LEU A 43 24.03 -4.02 7.73
CA LEU A 43 24.20 -5.12 6.76
C LEU A 43 22.87 -5.73 6.31
N ARG A 44 21.78 -5.51 7.05
CA ARG A 44 20.46 -6.09 6.81
C ARG A 44 19.39 -5.01 6.95
N GLY A 45 18.25 -5.22 6.28
CA GLY A 45 17.11 -4.32 6.32
C GLY A 45 15.88 -4.99 5.72
N GLY A 46 14.75 -4.27 5.73
CA GLY A 46 13.45 -4.78 5.28
C GLY A 46 12.66 -5.53 6.35
N GLU A 47 13.08 -5.41 7.62
CA GLU A 47 12.29 -5.74 8.81
C GLU A 47 11.18 -4.70 9.03
N LEU A 48 10.22 -5.05 9.90
CA LEU A 48 9.21 -4.10 10.34
C LEU A 48 9.83 -3.17 11.37
N ASP A 49 9.62 -1.86 11.22
CA ASP A 49 10.07 -0.87 12.19
C ASP A 49 9.11 -0.80 13.38
N THR A 50 9.61 -0.38 14.54
CA THR A 50 8.81 -0.17 15.77
C THR A 50 7.55 0.69 15.56
N LYS A 51 7.61 1.70 14.70
CA LYS A 51 6.41 2.50 14.36
C LYS A 51 5.38 1.67 13.60
N GLY A 52 5.84 0.82 12.68
CA GLY A 52 4.95 -0.10 11.95
C GLY A 52 4.38 -1.20 12.84
N GLU A 53 5.10 -1.62 13.89
CA GLU A 53 4.55 -2.49 14.93
C GLU A 53 3.41 -1.79 15.67
N GLU A 54 3.62 -0.56 16.13
CA GLU A 54 2.60 0.22 16.83
C GLU A 54 1.38 0.54 15.94
N GLU A 55 1.61 0.97 14.70
CA GLU A 55 0.54 1.24 13.72
C GLU A 55 -0.40 0.04 13.57
N LEU A 56 0.16 -1.16 13.44
CA LEU A 56 -0.62 -2.38 13.25
C LEU A 56 -1.22 -2.90 14.54
N TYR A 57 -0.53 -2.79 15.66
CA TYR A 57 -1.09 -3.08 16.98
C TYR A 57 -2.35 -2.24 17.22
N GLN A 58 -2.26 -0.92 17.02
CA GLN A 58 -3.40 -0.02 17.18
C GLN A 58 -4.49 -0.27 16.13
N LEU A 59 -4.13 -0.61 14.89
CA LEU A 59 -5.10 -1.02 13.89
C LEU A 59 -5.89 -2.27 14.34
N GLY A 60 -5.21 -3.26 14.94
CA GLY A 60 -5.86 -4.45 15.50
C GLY A 60 -6.89 -4.11 16.59
N ILE A 61 -6.54 -3.19 17.49
CA ILE A 61 -7.46 -2.69 18.53
C ILE A 61 -8.68 -2.03 17.90
N ARG A 62 -8.47 -1.07 16.98
CA ARG A 62 -9.56 -0.34 16.32
C ARG A 62 -10.48 -1.26 15.52
N VAL A 63 -9.93 -2.28 14.86
CA VAL A 63 -10.73 -3.28 14.13
C VAL A 63 -11.63 -4.07 15.07
N ARG A 64 -11.12 -4.52 16.22
CA ARG A 64 -11.95 -5.19 17.23
C ARG A 64 -13.05 -4.28 17.75
N GLU A 65 -12.70 -3.04 18.13
CA GLU A 65 -13.66 -2.07 18.67
C GLU A 65 -14.75 -1.71 17.66
N ARG A 66 -14.40 -1.65 16.38
CA ARG A 66 -15.35 -1.36 15.30
C ARG A 66 -16.29 -2.51 14.99
N PHE A 67 -15.85 -3.75 15.17
CA PHE A 67 -16.63 -4.95 14.86
C PHE A 67 -16.74 -5.90 16.07
N PRO A 68 -17.33 -5.44 17.19
CA PRO A 68 -17.35 -6.22 18.43
C PRO A 68 -18.10 -7.55 18.26
N ASP A 69 -19.21 -7.56 17.52
CA ASP A 69 -19.99 -8.78 17.24
C ASP A 69 -19.25 -9.79 16.36
N LEU A 70 -18.28 -9.31 15.55
CA LEU A 70 -17.48 -10.18 14.70
C LEU A 70 -16.37 -10.87 15.49
N PHE A 71 -15.79 -10.18 16.47
CA PHE A 71 -14.65 -10.65 17.28
C PHE A 71 -15.03 -10.97 18.73
N ASN A 72 -16.27 -11.44 18.96
CA ASN A 72 -16.78 -11.79 20.28
C ASN A 72 -16.50 -13.24 20.71
N GLU A 73 -15.89 -14.06 19.85
CA GLU A 73 -15.54 -15.45 20.16
C GLU A 73 -14.05 -15.60 20.52
N GLU A 74 -13.72 -16.69 21.21
CA GLU A 74 -12.33 -17.06 21.44
C GLU A 74 -11.59 -17.34 20.13
N TYR A 75 -10.28 -17.06 20.12
CA TYR A 75 -9.46 -17.34 18.94
C TYR A 75 -9.39 -18.84 18.64
N HIS A 76 -9.82 -19.20 17.43
CA HIS A 76 -9.54 -20.46 16.75
C HIS A 76 -9.02 -20.18 15.32
N PRO A 77 -7.99 -20.90 14.83
CA PRO A 77 -7.40 -20.65 13.50
C PRO A 77 -8.39 -20.83 12.34
N ASP A 78 -9.41 -21.68 12.49
CA ASP A 78 -10.44 -21.88 11.45
C ASP A 78 -11.55 -20.82 11.48
N VAL A 79 -11.69 -20.08 12.60
CA VAL A 79 -12.68 -19.00 12.76
C VAL A 79 -12.08 -17.65 12.37
N TYR A 80 -10.83 -17.40 12.79
CA TYR A 80 -10.08 -16.18 12.51
C TYR A 80 -8.73 -16.47 11.83
N PRO A 81 -8.71 -17.05 10.62
CA PRO A 81 -7.47 -17.36 9.93
C PRO A 81 -6.66 -16.10 9.64
N ILE A 82 -5.39 -16.12 10.08
CA ILE A 82 -4.40 -15.09 9.80
C ILE A 82 -3.42 -15.63 8.77
N LYS A 83 -3.43 -15.04 7.58
CA LYS A 83 -2.56 -15.39 6.45
C LYS A 83 -1.57 -14.28 6.15
N THR A 84 -0.31 -14.64 5.88
CA THR A 84 0.75 -13.72 5.48
C THR A 84 1.50 -14.26 4.27
N THR A 85 2.14 -13.39 3.52
CA THR A 85 3.22 -13.82 2.62
C THR A 85 4.42 -14.32 3.43
N GLN A 86 5.31 -15.12 2.82
CA GLN A 86 6.59 -15.56 3.41
C GLN A 86 7.65 -14.44 3.51
N VAL A 87 7.25 -13.18 3.63
CA VAL A 87 8.16 -12.04 3.84
C VAL A 87 8.17 -11.67 5.32
N PRO A 88 9.34 -11.58 5.98
CA PRO A 88 9.42 -11.36 7.43
C PRO A 88 8.62 -10.16 7.94
N ARG A 89 8.72 -8.99 7.31
CA ARG A 89 7.93 -7.82 7.70
C ARG A 89 6.41 -8.01 7.59
N ALA A 90 5.92 -8.80 6.64
CA ALA A 90 4.49 -9.09 6.53
C ALA A 90 4.02 -10.01 7.66
N SER A 91 4.84 -11.00 8.03
CA SER A 91 4.55 -11.88 9.18
C SER A 91 4.62 -11.12 10.51
N ALA A 92 5.65 -10.29 10.71
CA ALA A 92 5.76 -9.41 11.87
C ALA A 92 4.58 -8.44 11.97
N SER A 93 4.13 -7.91 10.83
CA SER A 93 2.92 -7.08 10.74
C SER A 93 1.66 -7.82 11.19
N ALA A 94 1.49 -9.08 10.75
CA ALA A 94 0.39 -9.93 11.17
C ALA A 94 0.41 -10.19 12.69
N VAL A 95 1.61 -10.40 13.25
CA VAL A 95 1.80 -10.58 14.70
C VAL A 95 1.44 -9.31 15.46
N ALA A 96 1.96 -8.14 15.07
CA ALA A 96 1.65 -6.87 15.73
C ALA A 96 0.15 -6.59 15.73
N PHE A 97 -0.51 -6.76 14.57
CA PHE A 97 -1.96 -6.64 14.46
C PHE A 97 -2.72 -7.64 15.34
N GLY A 98 -2.32 -8.91 15.33
CA GLY A 98 -2.96 -9.95 16.15
C GLY A 98 -2.80 -9.71 17.64
N MET A 99 -1.65 -9.16 18.07
CA MET A 99 -1.42 -8.77 19.46
C MET A 99 -2.39 -7.67 19.91
N GLY A 100 -2.71 -6.73 19.03
CA GLY A 100 -3.73 -5.69 19.29
C GLY A 100 -5.15 -6.26 19.28
N LEU A 101 -5.48 -6.99 18.21
CA LEU A 101 -6.81 -7.58 18.01
C LEU A 101 -7.22 -8.50 19.18
N PHE A 102 -6.32 -9.35 19.66
CA PHE A 102 -6.61 -10.28 20.76
C PHE A 102 -6.09 -9.82 22.12
N SER A 103 -5.71 -8.55 22.26
CA SER A 103 -5.20 -7.97 23.50
C SER A 103 -6.20 -8.16 24.66
N GLY A 104 -5.76 -8.69 25.80
CA GLY A 104 -6.64 -8.95 26.95
C GLY A 104 -7.48 -10.24 26.88
N ASN A 105 -7.51 -10.94 25.75
CA ASN A 105 -8.32 -12.15 25.54
C ASN A 105 -7.52 -13.47 25.70
N GLY A 106 -6.52 -13.46 26.57
CA GLY A 106 -5.69 -14.63 26.85
C GLY A 106 -5.17 -14.71 28.28
N SER A 107 -4.15 -15.56 28.47
CA SER A 107 -3.59 -15.89 29.78
C SER A 107 -2.07 -15.64 29.88
N LEU A 108 -1.43 -15.19 28.80
CA LEU A 108 0.02 -15.02 28.75
C LEU A 108 0.42 -13.62 29.23
N GLY A 109 1.23 -13.57 30.30
CA GLY A 109 1.80 -12.34 30.84
C GLY A 109 0.77 -11.39 31.46
N LEU A 110 1.25 -10.24 31.96
CA LEU A 110 0.41 -9.23 32.62
C LEU A 110 -0.61 -8.59 31.66
N ALA A 111 -0.26 -8.49 30.37
CA ALA A 111 -1.12 -7.98 29.32
C ALA A 111 -2.16 -9.01 28.81
N ARG A 112 -2.19 -10.22 29.38
CA ARG A 112 -3.18 -11.27 29.07
C ARG A 112 -3.26 -11.56 27.57
N HIS A 113 -2.11 -11.75 26.94
CA HIS A 113 -2.04 -12.03 25.51
C HIS A 113 -2.57 -13.42 25.18
N ARG A 114 -3.17 -13.54 23.99
CA ARG A 114 -3.57 -14.79 23.36
C ARG A 114 -2.55 -15.17 22.30
N ALA A 115 -2.04 -16.40 22.34
CA ALA A 115 -1.30 -16.97 21.22
C ALA A 115 -2.24 -17.26 20.04
N PHE A 116 -1.78 -16.98 18.83
CA PHE A 116 -2.49 -17.22 17.58
C PHE A 116 -1.55 -17.77 16.51
N ALA A 117 -2.11 -18.44 15.51
CA ALA A 117 -1.36 -19.01 14.40
C ALA A 117 -1.33 -18.02 13.24
N VAL A 118 -0.15 -17.87 12.63
CA VAL A 118 0.04 -17.13 11.39
C VAL A 118 0.52 -18.13 10.35
N THR A 119 -0.23 -18.26 9.26
CA THR A 119 0.08 -19.22 8.19
C THR A 119 0.52 -18.50 6.92
N SER A 120 1.32 -19.17 6.10
CA SER A 120 1.84 -18.59 4.86
C SER A 120 1.94 -19.63 3.76
N GLU A 121 1.65 -19.21 2.54
CA GLU A 121 1.90 -20.00 1.32
C GLU A 121 3.33 -19.85 0.82
N SER A 122 3.82 -20.83 0.05
CA SER A 122 5.14 -20.74 -0.58
C SER A 122 5.24 -19.53 -1.50
N ARG A 123 6.37 -18.81 -1.47
CA ARG A 123 6.63 -17.68 -2.39
C ARG A 123 6.44 -18.04 -3.86
N ALA A 124 6.69 -19.29 -4.23
CA ALA A 124 6.58 -19.75 -5.61
C ALA A 124 5.12 -19.98 -6.08
N SER A 125 4.19 -20.19 -5.14
CA SER A 125 2.81 -20.61 -5.45
C SER A 125 1.73 -19.71 -4.85
N ASP A 126 2.09 -18.66 -4.13
CA ASP A 126 1.13 -17.73 -3.52
C ASP A 126 0.49 -16.79 -4.55
N ILE A 127 -0.48 -17.33 -5.30
CA ILE A 127 -1.27 -16.60 -6.29
C ILE A 127 -2.28 -15.64 -5.65
N THR A 128 -2.41 -15.60 -4.32
CA THR A 128 -3.39 -14.77 -3.62
C THR A 128 -2.76 -13.50 -3.04
N LEU A 129 -1.64 -13.60 -2.35
CA LEU A 129 -0.97 -12.47 -1.70
C LEU A 129 0.32 -12.06 -2.43
N ARG A 130 0.83 -12.90 -3.34
CA ARG A 130 2.01 -12.62 -4.19
C ARG A 130 1.79 -12.87 -5.67
N PHE A 131 0.57 -12.66 -6.18
CA PHE A 131 0.29 -12.81 -7.62
C PHE A 131 1.26 -12.03 -8.52
N PHE A 132 1.82 -10.92 -8.04
CA PHE A 132 2.82 -10.10 -8.74
C PHE A 132 4.18 -10.80 -8.93
N ASP A 133 4.52 -11.80 -8.12
CA ASP A 133 5.70 -12.65 -8.30
C ASP A 133 5.41 -13.90 -9.13
N CYS A 134 4.18 -14.42 -9.02
CA CYS A 134 3.74 -15.63 -9.72
C CYS A 134 3.37 -15.37 -11.20
N CYS A 135 2.91 -14.16 -11.55
CA CYS A 135 2.51 -13.81 -12.91
C CYS A 135 3.73 -13.44 -13.78
N GLN A 136 4.19 -14.37 -14.62
CA GLN A 136 5.34 -14.12 -15.51
C GLN A 136 5.10 -12.98 -16.49
N THR A 137 3.91 -12.93 -17.11
CA THR A 137 3.53 -11.86 -18.04
C THR A 137 3.59 -10.47 -17.40
N TYR A 138 3.18 -10.34 -16.13
CA TYR A 138 3.29 -9.08 -15.40
C TYR A 138 4.75 -8.69 -15.11
N LYS A 139 5.61 -9.64 -14.73
CA LYS A 139 7.03 -9.37 -14.51
C LYS A 139 7.72 -8.89 -15.80
N ASP A 140 7.42 -9.54 -16.92
CA ASP A 140 7.98 -9.17 -18.23
C ASP A 140 7.45 -7.81 -18.69
N PHE A 141 6.15 -7.55 -18.47
CA PHE A 141 5.54 -6.23 -18.69
C PHE A 141 6.24 -5.15 -17.86
N ARG A 142 6.38 -5.34 -16.55
CA ARG A 142 7.03 -4.35 -15.67
C ARG A 142 8.44 -4.04 -16.11
N LYS A 143 9.26 -5.07 -16.36
CA LYS A 143 10.64 -4.91 -16.80
C LYS A 143 10.75 -4.14 -18.12
N SER A 144 9.83 -4.36 -19.06
CA SER A 144 9.83 -3.68 -20.35
C SER A 144 9.29 -2.24 -20.31
N HIS A 145 8.41 -1.93 -19.34
CA HIS A 145 7.75 -0.62 -19.27
C HIS A 145 8.42 0.36 -18.30
N GLU A 146 9.23 -0.12 -17.35
CA GLU A 146 9.99 0.71 -16.40
C GLU A 146 10.80 1.84 -17.08
N PRO A 147 11.53 1.61 -18.19
CA PRO A 147 12.25 2.69 -18.88
C PRO A 147 11.34 3.81 -19.44
N ALA A 148 10.10 3.47 -19.82
CA ALA A 148 9.15 4.46 -20.31
C ALA A 148 8.62 5.33 -19.16
N VAL A 149 8.45 4.75 -17.97
CA VAL A 149 8.11 5.49 -16.74
C VAL A 149 9.24 6.43 -16.36
N ASP A 150 10.49 5.95 -16.36
CA ASP A 150 11.66 6.78 -16.04
C ASP A 150 11.75 7.99 -16.99
N LYS A 151 11.53 7.77 -18.29
CA LYS A 151 11.49 8.86 -19.28
C LYS A 151 10.42 9.92 -19.00
N LEU A 152 9.29 9.55 -18.39
CA LEU A 152 8.24 10.50 -18.01
C LEU A 152 8.58 11.30 -16.74
N LYS A 153 9.34 10.68 -15.82
CA LYS A 153 9.79 11.30 -14.56
C LYS A 153 10.96 12.25 -14.78
N GLU A 154 11.84 11.91 -15.72
CA GLU A 154 13.11 12.62 -16.01
C GLU A 154 12.98 14.14 -16.16
N PRO A 155 12.01 14.71 -16.92
CA PRO A 155 11.88 16.16 -17.05
C PRO A 155 11.64 16.86 -15.71
N ILE A 156 10.87 16.25 -14.80
CA ILE A 156 10.61 16.79 -13.47
C ILE A 156 11.88 16.76 -12.63
N ILE A 157 12.57 15.62 -12.62
CA ILE A 157 13.81 15.45 -11.87
C ILE A 157 14.86 16.44 -12.38
N ALA A 158 14.98 16.64 -13.70
CA ALA A 158 15.92 17.58 -14.30
C ALA A 158 15.60 19.05 -13.96
N GLU A 159 14.32 19.43 -13.98
CA GLU A 159 13.85 20.76 -13.58
C GLU A 159 14.24 21.04 -12.12
N ILE A 160 13.92 20.11 -11.21
CA ILE A 160 14.22 20.22 -9.78
C ILE A 160 15.73 20.21 -9.53
N THR A 161 16.49 19.38 -10.24
CA THR A 161 17.96 19.37 -10.16
C THR A 161 18.53 20.74 -10.49
N SER A 162 18.07 21.36 -11.57
CA SER A 162 18.52 22.70 -11.98
C SER A 162 18.14 23.76 -10.95
N ALA A 163 16.93 23.68 -10.39
CA ALA A 163 16.46 24.61 -9.37
C ALA A 163 17.27 24.51 -8.06
N LEU A 164 17.52 23.29 -7.57
CA LEU A 164 18.29 23.05 -6.34
C LEU A 164 19.76 23.40 -6.55
N ALA A 165 20.34 23.08 -7.70
CA ALA A 165 21.71 23.44 -8.02
C ALA A 165 21.93 24.96 -7.99
N LYS A 166 20.97 25.73 -8.52
CA LYS A 166 20.99 27.19 -8.44
C LYS A 166 20.74 27.71 -7.02
N ARG A 167 19.82 27.08 -6.27
CA ARG A 167 19.43 27.52 -4.91
C ARG A 167 20.57 27.39 -3.90
N TYR A 168 21.30 26.28 -3.97
CA TYR A 168 22.34 25.91 -3.00
C TYR A 168 23.76 26.05 -3.54
N GLU A 169 23.92 26.43 -4.83
CA GLU A 169 25.22 26.52 -5.53
C GLU A 169 26.00 25.19 -5.48
N PHE A 170 25.27 24.08 -5.38
CA PHE A 170 25.79 22.71 -5.34
C PHE A 170 25.51 22.01 -6.67
N ASN A 171 26.51 21.32 -7.22
CA ASN A 171 26.35 20.63 -8.50
C ASN A 171 25.64 19.27 -8.32
N PHE A 172 24.39 19.31 -7.88
CA PHE A 172 23.57 18.10 -7.74
C PHE A 172 23.38 17.41 -9.09
N THR A 173 23.46 16.09 -9.08
CA THR A 173 23.05 15.24 -10.18
C THR A 173 21.57 14.87 -10.04
N ARG A 174 20.97 14.38 -11.13
CA ARG A 174 19.61 13.81 -11.09
C ARG A 174 19.50 12.64 -10.11
N GLN A 175 20.56 11.84 -9.99
CA GLN A 175 20.61 10.75 -9.03
C GLN A 175 20.58 11.27 -7.60
N ASP A 176 21.28 12.37 -7.30
CA ASP A 176 21.22 12.99 -5.97
C ASP A 176 19.81 13.46 -5.62
N ILE A 177 19.11 14.08 -6.57
CA ILE A 177 17.72 14.53 -6.34
C ILE A 177 16.81 13.35 -6.03
N SER A 178 16.88 12.28 -6.82
CA SER A 178 16.12 11.05 -6.56
C SER A 178 16.45 10.45 -5.18
N SER A 179 17.73 10.45 -4.80
CA SER A 179 18.19 9.88 -3.53
C SER A 179 17.88 10.78 -2.32
N LEU A 180 17.89 12.10 -2.48
CA LEU A 180 17.45 13.06 -1.47
C LEU A 180 15.92 13.01 -1.29
N TRP A 181 15.16 12.83 -2.37
CA TRP A 181 13.72 12.58 -2.28
C TRP A 181 13.42 11.27 -1.55
N PHE A 182 14.15 10.21 -1.88
CA PHE A 182 14.06 8.94 -1.15
C PHE A 182 14.44 9.11 0.33
N LEU A 183 15.54 9.80 0.63
CA LEU A 183 16.00 10.09 1.99
C LEU A 183 14.94 10.85 2.78
N CYS A 184 14.34 11.90 2.21
CA CYS A 184 13.25 12.66 2.83
C CYS A 184 12.11 11.75 3.29
N LYS A 185 11.66 10.83 2.43
CA LYS A 185 10.61 9.85 2.78
C LYS A 185 11.03 8.93 3.93
N GLN A 186 12.29 8.45 3.93
CA GLN A 186 12.80 7.59 4.99
C GLN A 186 13.00 8.33 6.32
N GLU A 187 13.58 9.53 6.30
CA GLU A 187 13.78 10.40 7.46
C GLU A 187 12.46 10.77 8.12
N THR A 188 11.47 11.18 7.33
CA THR A 188 10.14 11.53 7.84
C THR A 188 9.49 10.32 8.49
N THR A 189 9.43 9.18 7.78
CA THR A 189 8.68 8.01 8.25
C THR A 189 9.38 7.32 9.41
N LEU A 190 10.68 7.04 9.29
CA LEU A 190 11.39 6.17 10.23
C LEU A 190 12.01 6.95 11.39
N LEU A 191 12.32 8.24 11.20
CA LEU A 191 13.12 9.02 12.16
C LEU A 191 12.41 10.29 12.68
N ASP A 192 11.21 10.61 12.17
CA ASP A 192 10.49 11.87 12.45
C ASP A 192 11.30 13.13 12.10
N ILE A 193 12.22 13.01 11.15
CA ILE A 193 13.07 14.11 10.69
C ILE A 193 12.46 14.72 9.43
N THR A 194 12.05 15.99 9.52
CA THR A 194 11.43 16.74 8.41
C THR A 194 12.20 18.00 8.02
N ASP A 195 13.20 18.38 8.80
CA ASP A 195 14.01 19.59 8.62
C ASP A 195 15.35 19.35 7.88
N GLN A 196 15.63 18.11 7.47
CA GLN A 196 16.82 17.72 6.71
C GLN A 196 16.57 17.57 5.21
N ALA A 197 16.52 16.35 4.65
CA ALA A 197 16.40 16.17 3.21
C ALA A 197 15.10 16.77 2.64
N CYS A 198 14.01 16.71 3.40
CA CYS A 198 12.73 17.29 2.99
C CYS A 198 12.79 18.81 2.87
N SER A 199 13.54 19.50 3.74
CA SER A 199 13.63 20.97 3.73
C SER A 199 14.39 21.52 2.51
N LEU A 200 15.04 20.66 1.72
CA LEU A 200 15.67 21.06 0.47
C LEU A 200 14.67 21.46 -0.61
N PHE A 201 13.48 20.86 -0.56
CA PHE A 201 12.43 20.99 -1.55
C PHE A 201 11.36 21.99 -1.09
N SER A 202 10.94 22.87 -2.00
CA SER A 202 9.74 23.68 -1.80
C SER A 202 8.47 22.82 -1.87
N PRO A 203 7.32 23.28 -1.33
CA PRO A 203 6.07 22.54 -1.40
C PRO A 203 5.65 22.17 -2.83
N THR A 204 5.91 23.03 -3.82
CA THR A 204 5.64 22.74 -5.24
C THR A 204 6.54 21.63 -5.77
N GLU A 205 7.83 21.62 -5.41
CA GLU A 205 8.78 20.58 -5.81
C GLU A 205 8.42 19.24 -5.14
N VAL A 206 8.01 19.24 -3.87
CA VAL A 206 7.50 18.05 -3.18
C VAL A 206 6.27 17.50 -3.90
N ALA A 207 5.30 18.34 -4.26
CA ALA A 207 4.11 17.90 -4.99
C ALA A 207 4.46 17.28 -6.36
N LEU A 208 5.45 17.83 -7.06
CA LEU A 208 5.95 17.29 -8.33
C LEU A 208 6.67 15.96 -8.14
N LEU A 209 7.50 15.81 -7.10
CA LEU A 209 8.19 14.56 -6.78
C LEU A 209 7.20 13.47 -6.34
N GLU A 210 6.21 13.79 -5.50
CA GLU A 210 5.10 12.89 -5.15
C GLU A 210 4.38 12.44 -6.43
N TRP A 211 4.10 13.36 -7.35
CA TRP A 211 3.47 13.01 -8.63
C TRP A 211 4.32 12.05 -9.48
N THR A 212 5.65 12.13 -9.42
CA THR A 212 6.50 11.13 -10.10
C THR A 212 6.39 9.74 -9.49
N ASP A 213 6.20 9.63 -8.16
CA ASP A 213 5.91 8.36 -7.49
C ASP A 213 4.51 7.85 -7.88
N ASP A 214 3.52 8.75 -7.94
CA ASP A 214 2.15 8.42 -8.33
C ASP A 214 2.07 7.86 -9.75
N LEU A 215 2.81 8.46 -10.69
CA LEU A 215 2.92 7.98 -12.07
C LEU A 215 3.48 6.55 -12.12
N GLU A 216 4.55 6.28 -11.38
CA GLU A 216 5.17 4.95 -11.36
C GLU A 216 4.20 3.90 -10.80
N VAL A 217 3.53 4.22 -9.70
CA VAL A 217 2.54 3.32 -9.08
C VAL A 217 1.36 3.12 -10.02
N PHE A 218 0.84 4.19 -10.64
CA PHE A 218 -0.26 4.12 -11.60
C PHE A 218 0.09 3.21 -12.79
N MET A 219 1.24 3.44 -13.41
CA MET A 219 1.65 2.77 -14.65
C MET A 219 2.04 1.31 -14.43
N LEU A 220 2.79 1.01 -13.37
CA LEU A 220 3.39 -0.31 -13.17
C LEU A 220 2.59 -1.22 -12.24
N LYS A 221 1.66 -0.68 -11.43
CA LYS A 221 0.92 -1.44 -10.41
C LYS A 221 -0.58 -1.16 -10.38
N GLY A 222 -0.99 0.03 -10.83
CA GLY A 222 -2.38 0.49 -10.84
C GLY A 222 -3.03 0.44 -12.22
N TYR A 223 -3.86 1.44 -12.51
CA TYR A 223 -4.71 1.48 -13.70
C TYR A 223 -4.01 1.71 -15.05
N GLY A 224 -2.69 1.89 -15.09
CA GLY A 224 -1.96 2.08 -16.35
C GLY A 224 -2.08 0.91 -17.32
N LYS A 225 -2.34 -0.31 -16.83
CA LYS A 225 -2.69 -1.46 -17.67
C LYS A 225 -3.58 -2.44 -16.93
N SER A 226 -4.57 -3.02 -17.62
CA SER A 226 -5.49 -4.01 -17.04
C SER A 226 -4.79 -5.22 -16.41
N LEU A 227 -3.68 -5.67 -17.00
CA LEU A 227 -2.81 -6.72 -16.48
C LEU A 227 -2.40 -6.50 -15.01
N ASN A 228 -2.11 -5.24 -14.63
CA ASN A 228 -1.59 -4.91 -13.31
C ASN A 228 -2.56 -5.29 -12.19
N TYR A 229 -3.86 -5.17 -12.42
CA TYR A 229 -4.87 -5.49 -11.41
C TYR A 229 -5.56 -6.83 -11.68
N ARG A 230 -5.71 -7.27 -12.94
CA ARG A 230 -6.30 -8.58 -13.27
C ARG A 230 -5.54 -9.76 -12.68
N MET A 231 -4.23 -9.65 -12.47
CA MET A 231 -3.47 -10.70 -11.77
C MET A 231 -3.95 -10.95 -10.33
N GLY A 232 -4.67 -10.02 -9.70
CA GLY A 232 -5.24 -10.17 -8.36
C GLY A 232 -6.60 -10.90 -8.32
N VAL A 233 -7.16 -11.33 -9.45
CA VAL A 233 -8.46 -12.04 -9.50
C VAL A 233 -8.51 -13.28 -8.59
N PRO A 234 -7.44 -14.11 -8.43
CA PRO A 234 -7.47 -15.22 -7.49
C PRO A 234 -7.74 -14.78 -6.04
N LEU A 235 -7.18 -13.65 -5.60
CA LEU A 235 -7.46 -13.09 -4.27
C LEU A 235 -8.93 -12.67 -4.13
N LEU A 236 -9.47 -12.02 -5.14
CA LEU A 236 -10.87 -11.60 -5.14
C LEU A 236 -11.83 -12.81 -5.10
N LYS A 237 -11.54 -13.87 -5.85
CA LYS A 237 -12.29 -15.12 -5.79
C LYS A 237 -12.24 -15.75 -4.40
N ASP A 238 -11.06 -15.77 -3.76
CA ASP A 238 -10.89 -16.29 -2.40
C ASP A 238 -11.70 -15.48 -1.37
N VAL A 239 -11.77 -14.15 -1.51
CA VAL A 239 -12.62 -13.29 -0.66
C VAL A 239 -14.10 -13.61 -0.85
N ILE A 240 -14.57 -13.70 -2.09
CA ILE A 240 -15.98 -13.98 -2.38
C ILE A 240 -16.38 -15.37 -1.88
N GLN A 241 -15.52 -16.38 -2.08
CA GLN A 241 -15.77 -17.73 -1.61
C GLN A 241 -15.89 -17.78 -0.08
N SER A 242 -15.04 -17.04 0.64
CA SER A 242 -15.12 -16.91 2.10
C SER A 242 -16.46 -16.31 2.54
N MET A 243 -16.93 -15.26 1.85
CA MET A 243 -18.25 -14.66 2.12
C MET A 243 -19.41 -15.61 1.80
N ASP A 244 -19.36 -16.32 0.67
CA ASP A 244 -20.37 -17.33 0.31
C ASP A 244 -20.45 -18.44 1.38
N GLN A 245 -19.30 -18.89 1.91
CA GLN A 245 -19.25 -19.89 2.98
C GLN A 245 -19.86 -19.37 4.28
N ALA A 246 -19.58 -18.13 4.68
CA ALA A 246 -20.17 -17.50 5.86
C ALA A 246 -21.70 -17.33 5.72
N ILE A 247 -22.19 -16.99 4.52
CA ILE A 247 -23.63 -16.95 4.23
C ILE A 247 -24.25 -18.32 4.41
N LYS A 248 -23.68 -19.36 3.79
CA LYS A 248 -24.19 -20.75 3.91
C LYS A 248 -24.23 -21.20 5.36
N ALA A 249 -23.15 -20.99 6.12
CA ALA A 249 -23.10 -21.35 7.53
C ALA A 249 -24.21 -20.65 8.35
N LYS A 250 -24.48 -19.37 8.06
CA LYS A 250 -25.58 -18.64 8.70
C LYS A 250 -26.95 -19.20 8.32
N GLU A 251 -27.17 -19.56 7.06
CA GLU A 251 -28.44 -20.10 6.57
C GLU A 251 -28.73 -21.51 7.06
N ASP A 252 -27.68 -22.31 7.23
CA ASP A 252 -27.74 -23.64 7.83
C ASP A 252 -27.84 -23.58 9.37
N ASN A 253 -27.90 -22.38 9.96
CA ASN A 253 -27.91 -22.14 11.41
C ASN A 253 -26.76 -22.85 12.15
N GLN A 254 -25.56 -22.84 11.55
CA GLN A 254 -24.37 -23.38 12.20
C GLN A 254 -24.03 -22.58 13.45
N GLY A 255 -23.48 -23.27 14.45
CA GLY A 255 -23.17 -22.67 15.75
C GLY A 255 -22.00 -21.66 15.70
N PRO A 256 -21.90 -20.78 16.71
CA PRO A 256 -20.70 -19.99 16.96
C PRO A 256 -19.43 -20.86 16.92
N GLY A 257 -18.35 -20.34 16.34
CA GLY A 257 -17.06 -21.03 16.27
C GLY A 257 -16.94 -22.18 15.27
N SER A 258 -17.99 -22.52 14.50
CA SER A 258 -17.95 -23.63 13.54
C SER A 258 -17.63 -23.22 12.11
N TYR A 259 -17.51 -21.92 11.83
CA TYR A 259 -17.24 -21.39 10.50
C TYR A 259 -16.36 -20.14 10.56
N GLU A 260 -15.73 -19.81 9.43
CA GLU A 260 -14.87 -18.64 9.31
C GLU A 260 -15.67 -17.34 9.49
N LYS A 261 -15.29 -16.53 10.47
CA LYS A 261 -15.87 -15.21 10.72
C LYS A 261 -15.08 -14.09 10.06
N ALA A 262 -13.75 -14.15 10.11
CA ALA A 262 -12.90 -13.14 9.49
C ALA A 262 -11.57 -13.74 9.02
N ARG A 263 -11.22 -13.49 7.75
CA ARG A 263 -9.92 -13.89 7.19
C ARG A 263 -9.01 -12.68 7.02
N LEU A 264 -7.99 -12.63 7.85
CA LEU A 264 -7.03 -11.53 7.96
C LEU A 264 -5.81 -11.82 7.08
N ARG A 265 -5.44 -10.90 6.18
CA ARG A 265 -4.40 -11.13 5.17
C ARG A 265 -3.36 -10.01 5.19
N PHE A 266 -2.09 -10.37 5.33
CA PHE A 266 -0.95 -9.44 5.42
C PHE A 266 -0.01 -9.62 4.23
N ALA A 267 0.21 -8.56 3.46
CA ALA A 267 0.92 -8.64 2.19
C ALA A 267 1.75 -7.37 1.88
N HIS A 268 1.64 -6.82 0.67
CA HIS A 268 2.49 -5.75 0.17
C HIS A 268 1.69 -4.65 -0.51
N ALA A 269 2.32 -3.50 -0.75
CA ALA A 269 1.77 -2.48 -1.64
C ALA A 269 1.49 -3.05 -3.04
N GLU A 270 2.34 -3.96 -3.52
CA GLU A 270 2.15 -4.73 -4.76
C GLU A 270 0.93 -5.67 -4.74
N THR A 271 0.31 -5.90 -3.58
CA THR A 271 -0.97 -6.61 -3.43
C THR A 271 -2.11 -5.60 -3.28
N VAL A 272 -1.95 -4.61 -2.40
CA VAL A 272 -2.99 -3.64 -2.04
C VAL A 272 -3.36 -2.74 -3.21
N VAL A 273 -2.38 -2.25 -3.98
CA VAL A 273 -2.65 -1.37 -5.13
C VAL A 273 -3.46 -2.10 -6.22
N PRO A 274 -3.01 -3.25 -6.76
CA PRO A 274 -3.81 -4.06 -7.69
C PRO A 274 -5.19 -4.43 -7.16
N PHE A 275 -5.31 -4.81 -5.89
CA PHE A 275 -6.59 -5.21 -5.31
C PHE A 275 -7.55 -4.02 -5.18
N SER A 276 -7.05 -2.84 -4.80
CA SER A 276 -7.85 -1.60 -4.79
C SER A 276 -8.33 -1.26 -6.20
N CYS A 277 -7.48 -1.45 -7.20
CA CYS A 277 -7.86 -1.26 -8.60
C CYS A 277 -8.94 -2.23 -9.06
N LEU A 278 -8.85 -3.51 -8.67
CA LEU A 278 -9.88 -4.53 -8.97
C LEU A 278 -11.25 -4.17 -8.39
N LEU A 279 -11.28 -3.54 -7.22
CA LEU A 279 -12.51 -3.04 -6.59
C LEU A 279 -13.06 -1.77 -7.25
N GLY A 280 -12.34 -1.20 -8.23
CA GLY A 280 -12.73 0.03 -8.92
C GLY A 280 -12.51 1.31 -8.11
N LEU A 281 -11.70 1.27 -7.06
CA LEU A 281 -11.48 2.43 -6.19
C LEU A 281 -10.68 3.52 -6.91
N PHE A 282 -10.92 4.79 -6.56
CA PHE A 282 -10.20 5.97 -7.12
C PHE A 282 -10.43 6.24 -8.62
N LEU A 283 -11.47 5.66 -9.22
CA LEU A 283 -11.92 6.00 -10.58
C LEU A 283 -12.78 7.26 -10.57
N GLU A 284 -12.65 8.10 -11.59
CA GLU A 284 -13.42 9.34 -11.72
C GLU A 284 -14.25 9.38 -13.02
N GLY A 285 -15.40 10.06 -12.98
CA GLY A 285 -16.22 10.30 -14.17
C GLY A 285 -16.53 9.02 -14.95
N SER A 286 -16.07 8.97 -16.21
CA SER A 286 -16.30 7.84 -17.12
C SER A 286 -15.24 6.72 -17.02
N ASP A 287 -14.29 6.80 -16.09
CA ASP A 287 -13.17 5.87 -16.03
C ASP A 287 -13.63 4.43 -15.79
N PHE A 288 -14.70 4.24 -15.00
CA PHE A 288 -15.28 2.91 -14.79
C PHE A 288 -15.74 2.28 -16.11
N GLN A 289 -16.44 3.03 -16.96
CA GLN A 289 -16.89 2.55 -18.26
C GLN A 289 -15.73 2.32 -19.24
N ARG A 290 -14.67 3.12 -19.14
CA ARG A 290 -13.44 2.94 -19.95
C ARG A 290 -12.74 1.64 -19.58
N ILE A 291 -12.51 1.37 -18.29
CA ILE A 291 -11.86 0.13 -17.87
C ILE A 291 -12.70 -1.12 -18.17
N GLN A 292 -14.04 -0.98 -18.19
CA GLN A 292 -14.95 -2.07 -18.62
C GLN A 292 -14.75 -2.45 -20.09
N LYS A 293 -14.26 -1.53 -20.92
CA LYS A 293 -13.93 -1.74 -22.33
C LYS A 293 -12.44 -1.96 -22.59
N GLU A 294 -11.65 -2.11 -21.53
CA GLU A 294 -10.18 -2.17 -21.59
C GLU A 294 -9.52 -0.95 -22.24
N GLU A 295 -10.21 0.19 -22.23
CA GLU A 295 -9.65 1.44 -22.73
C GLU A 295 -8.59 1.96 -21.73
N PRO A 296 -7.42 2.43 -22.22
CA PRO A 296 -6.40 2.99 -21.34
C PRO A 296 -6.95 4.25 -20.65
N LEU A 297 -6.65 4.39 -19.36
CA LEU A 297 -6.93 5.60 -18.61
C LEU A 297 -5.83 6.64 -18.81
N ASP A 298 -6.20 7.91 -18.64
CA ASP A 298 -5.24 9.00 -18.66
C ASP A 298 -4.37 8.98 -17.40
N PHE A 299 -3.14 9.51 -17.51
CA PHE A 299 -2.27 9.65 -16.35
C PHE A 299 -2.88 10.59 -15.31
N PRO A 300 -2.58 10.39 -14.02
CA PRO A 300 -2.99 11.33 -12.98
C PRO A 300 -2.57 12.75 -13.34
N PRO A 301 -3.46 13.76 -13.23
CA PRO A 301 -3.13 15.14 -13.58
C PRO A 301 -1.88 15.63 -12.84
N LYS A 302 -0.96 16.27 -13.57
CA LYS A 302 0.23 16.91 -12.99
C LYS A 302 -0.18 18.10 -12.08
N PRO A 303 0.40 18.24 -10.88
CA PRO A 303 0.22 19.42 -10.03
C PRO A 303 0.46 20.74 -10.80
N PRO A 304 -0.27 21.82 -10.47
CA PRO A 304 -1.14 22.01 -9.30
C PRO A 304 -2.58 21.49 -9.49
N LYS A 305 -2.88 20.78 -10.58
CA LYS A 305 -4.20 20.18 -10.77
C LYS A 305 -4.45 19.13 -9.68
N ASN A 306 -5.67 19.09 -9.16
CA ASN A 306 -6.10 18.04 -8.25
C ASN A 306 -6.12 16.69 -8.98
N ARG A 307 -5.82 15.63 -8.22
CA ARG A 307 -5.81 14.24 -8.67
C ARG A 307 -6.36 13.35 -7.56
N SER A 308 -7.24 12.44 -7.94
CA SER A 308 -7.80 11.38 -7.09
C SER A 308 -6.77 10.29 -6.80
N TRP A 309 -6.01 9.89 -7.83
CA TRP A 309 -4.96 8.88 -7.71
C TRP A 309 -3.70 9.47 -7.07
N ARG A 310 -3.43 9.05 -5.83
CA ARG A 310 -2.19 9.32 -5.09
C ARG A 310 -1.70 8.04 -4.43
N GLY A 311 -0.48 7.61 -4.71
CA GLY A 311 0.12 6.41 -4.12
C GLY A 311 0.16 6.47 -2.59
N SER A 312 0.37 7.66 -2.02
CA SER A 312 0.31 7.95 -0.59
C SER A 312 -1.08 7.70 0.04
N ILE A 313 -2.15 7.76 -0.75
CA ILE A 313 -3.52 7.44 -0.31
C ILE A 313 -3.84 5.97 -0.59
N VAL A 314 -3.49 5.46 -1.77
CA VAL A 314 -3.85 4.11 -2.22
C VAL A 314 -3.13 3.02 -1.41
N ALA A 315 -1.86 3.22 -1.05
CA ALA A 315 -1.09 2.24 -0.31
C ALA A 315 -0.01 2.90 0.57
N PRO A 316 -0.40 3.65 1.62
CA PRO A 316 0.53 4.07 2.67
C PRO A 316 1.10 2.86 3.42
N PHE A 317 2.06 3.09 4.33
CA PHE A 317 2.37 2.09 5.34
C PHE A 317 1.11 1.72 6.13
N ALA A 318 0.96 0.44 6.47
CA ALA A 318 -0.27 -0.12 7.03
C ALA A 318 -1.57 0.07 6.19
N GLY A 319 -1.45 0.48 4.91
CA GLY A 319 -2.59 0.64 4.01
C GLY A 319 -3.40 -0.65 3.86
N ASN A 320 -4.73 -0.53 3.94
CA ASN A 320 -5.63 -1.68 4.07
C ASN A 320 -6.95 -1.52 3.32
N ASN A 321 -7.51 -2.66 2.91
CA ASN A 321 -8.87 -2.78 2.41
C ASN A 321 -9.64 -3.75 3.31
N MET A 322 -10.82 -3.36 3.79
CA MET A 322 -11.73 -4.22 4.53
C MET A 322 -13.02 -4.37 3.73
N LEU A 323 -13.40 -5.61 3.44
CA LEU A 323 -14.67 -5.94 2.80
C LEU A 323 -15.52 -6.68 3.84
N VAL A 324 -16.56 -6.00 4.33
CA VAL A 324 -17.35 -6.46 5.48
C VAL A 324 -18.71 -6.95 5.00
N LEU A 325 -19.03 -8.20 5.28
CA LEU A 325 -20.31 -8.81 4.93
C LEU A 325 -21.36 -8.52 6.01
N TYR A 326 -22.42 -7.82 5.63
CA TYR A 326 -23.60 -7.54 6.46
C TYR A 326 -24.77 -8.41 6.04
N SER A 327 -25.64 -8.69 7.00
CA SER A 327 -26.93 -9.34 6.80
C SER A 327 -28.04 -8.39 7.25
N CYS A 328 -28.97 -8.08 6.36
CA CYS A 328 -30.10 -7.18 6.62
C CYS A 328 -31.41 -7.88 6.25
N PRO A 329 -32.01 -8.67 7.16
CA PRO A 329 -33.23 -9.43 6.87
C PRO A 329 -34.45 -8.56 6.55
N ALA A 330 -34.46 -7.31 7.02
CA ALA A 330 -35.55 -6.37 6.80
C ALA A 330 -35.55 -5.76 5.38
N ASN A 331 -34.48 -5.93 4.61
CA ASN A 331 -34.38 -5.39 3.27
C ASN A 331 -35.03 -6.34 2.25
N SER A 332 -36.02 -5.85 1.52
CA SER A 332 -36.79 -6.62 0.54
C SER A 332 -36.03 -6.92 -0.75
N SER A 333 -34.96 -6.17 -1.08
CA SER A 333 -34.23 -6.32 -2.35
C SER A 333 -33.03 -7.27 -2.24
N SER A 334 -32.37 -7.34 -1.09
CA SER A 334 -31.22 -8.23 -0.87
C SER A 334 -31.01 -8.51 0.61
N LYS A 335 -30.71 -9.77 0.97
CA LYS A 335 -30.47 -10.19 2.36
C LYS A 335 -29.04 -9.92 2.84
N TYR A 336 -28.08 -9.85 1.93
CA TYR A 336 -26.66 -9.69 2.23
C TYR A 336 -26.01 -8.58 1.41
N PHE A 337 -25.09 -7.87 2.05
CA PHE A 337 -24.41 -6.72 1.48
C PHE A 337 -22.93 -6.74 1.86
N VAL A 338 -22.08 -6.25 0.97
CA VAL A 338 -20.66 -6.01 1.23
C VAL A 338 -20.44 -4.53 1.37
N ARG A 339 -19.84 -4.13 2.49
CA ARG A 339 -19.33 -2.77 2.68
C ARG A 339 -17.83 -2.73 2.42
N ALA A 340 -17.37 -1.81 1.58
CA ALA A 340 -15.95 -1.58 1.38
C ALA A 340 -15.45 -0.44 2.26
N LEU A 341 -14.32 -0.68 2.92
CA LEU A 341 -13.54 0.34 3.62
C LEU A 341 -12.12 0.31 3.08
N HIS A 342 -11.57 1.49 2.79
CA HIS A 342 -10.18 1.69 2.44
C HIS A 342 -9.52 2.56 3.49
N ASN A 343 -8.41 2.09 4.06
CA ASN A 343 -7.73 2.72 5.20
C ASN A 343 -8.72 3.10 6.31
N GLU A 344 -9.56 2.14 6.72
CA GLU A 344 -10.61 2.29 7.74
C GLU A 344 -11.76 3.25 7.40
N HIS A 345 -11.76 3.90 6.23
CA HIS A 345 -12.85 4.79 5.80
C HIS A 345 -13.76 4.12 4.78
N PRO A 346 -15.09 4.26 4.88
CA PRO A 346 -15.99 3.74 3.85
C PRO A 346 -15.67 4.36 2.49
N ILE A 347 -15.68 3.53 1.44
CA ILE A 347 -15.31 3.98 0.09
C ILE A 347 -16.30 3.46 -0.94
N ALA A 348 -16.71 4.35 -1.84
CA ALA A 348 -17.62 4.03 -2.93
C ALA A 348 -16.97 3.08 -3.94
N MET A 349 -17.73 2.06 -4.35
CA MET A 349 -17.37 1.16 -5.44
C MET A 349 -18.19 1.51 -6.69
N PRO A 350 -17.57 1.94 -7.80
CA PRO A 350 -18.29 2.28 -9.03
C PRO A 350 -19.12 1.12 -9.58
N GLY A 351 -18.61 -0.12 -9.46
CA GLY A 351 -19.34 -1.35 -9.83
C GLY A 351 -20.59 -1.62 -8.98
N CYS A 352 -20.78 -0.89 -7.89
CA CYS A 352 -21.92 -0.97 -6.99
C CYS A 352 -22.77 0.30 -7.01
N GLY A 353 -22.83 0.98 -8.16
CA GLY A 353 -23.60 2.21 -8.33
C GLY A 353 -23.00 3.42 -7.60
N GLY A 354 -21.70 3.40 -7.30
CA GLY A 354 -21.03 4.49 -6.57
C GLY A 354 -21.36 4.52 -5.08
N THR A 355 -21.83 3.40 -4.52
CA THR A 355 -22.10 3.26 -3.08
C THR A 355 -20.98 2.48 -2.39
N ASP A 356 -20.77 2.70 -1.09
CA ASP A 356 -19.88 1.89 -0.26
C ASP A 356 -20.53 0.58 0.19
N PHE A 357 -21.84 0.44 0.00
CA PHE A 357 -22.67 -0.67 0.49
C PHE A 357 -23.36 -1.38 -0.68
N CYS A 358 -22.85 -2.54 -1.05
CA CYS A 358 -23.21 -3.23 -2.28
C CYS A 358 -23.98 -4.52 -2.01
N PRO A 359 -25.12 -4.80 -2.67
CA PRO A 359 -25.73 -6.11 -2.61
C PRO A 359 -24.73 -7.21 -2.97
N PHE A 360 -24.64 -8.28 -2.18
CA PHE A 360 -23.56 -9.27 -2.34
C PHE A 360 -23.55 -9.93 -3.72
N GLU A 361 -24.72 -10.23 -4.29
CA GLU A 361 -24.81 -10.79 -5.64
C GLU A 361 -24.38 -9.80 -6.73
N VAL A 362 -24.66 -8.49 -6.54
CA VAL A 362 -24.14 -7.44 -7.43
C VAL A 362 -22.62 -7.36 -7.30
N PHE A 363 -22.08 -7.37 -6.08
CA PHE A 363 -20.63 -7.40 -5.85
C PHE A 363 -19.97 -8.59 -6.55
N LYS A 364 -20.56 -9.79 -6.45
CA LYS A 364 -20.06 -11.00 -7.13
C LYS A 364 -20.00 -10.84 -8.64
N VAL A 365 -21.10 -10.44 -9.26
CA VAL A 365 -21.19 -10.23 -10.72
C VAL A 365 -20.22 -9.12 -11.14
N CYS A 366 -20.29 -7.96 -10.48
CA CYS A 366 -19.54 -6.76 -10.87
C CYS A 366 -18.04 -6.86 -10.65
N MET A 367 -17.58 -7.69 -9.71
CA MET A 367 -16.16 -7.83 -9.41
C MET A 367 -15.55 -9.09 -10.06
N ILE A 368 -16.30 -10.18 -10.27
CA ILE A 368 -15.78 -11.42 -10.91
C ILE A 368 -15.92 -11.41 -12.43
N ILE A 369 -17.07 -10.96 -12.96
CA ILE A 369 -17.38 -11.12 -14.39
C ILE A 369 -16.63 -10.07 -15.24
N PHE A 370 -16.39 -8.88 -14.70
CA PHE A 370 -15.71 -7.79 -15.43
C PHE A 370 -14.23 -8.05 -15.75
N PRO A 371 -13.45 -8.73 -14.90
CA PRO A 371 -12.12 -9.22 -15.28
C PRO A 371 -12.12 -10.39 -16.28
N LEU A 372 -13.25 -11.10 -16.46
CA LEU A 372 -13.36 -12.37 -17.20
C LEU A 372 -14.15 -12.30 -18.52
N LEU A 373 -14.88 -11.22 -18.80
CA LEU A 373 -15.63 -11.01 -20.06
C LEU A 373 -14.74 -10.81 -21.32
N CYS A 374 -13.43 -11.00 -21.20
CA CYS A 374 -12.47 -10.95 -22.32
C CYS A 374 -11.50 -12.14 -22.33
N LEU A 375 -12.00 -13.35 -21.99
CA LEU A 375 -11.37 -14.62 -22.38
C LEU A 375 -12.15 -15.27 -23.52
#